data_AF-A0A0R3RXB6-F1
#
_entry.id   AF-A0A0R3RXB6-F1
#
_cell.length_a   1.000
_cell.length_b   1.000
_cell.length_c   1.000
_cell.angle_alpha   90.00
_cell.angle_beta   90.00
_cell.angle_gamma   90.00
#
_symmetry.space_group_name_H-M   'P 1'
#
loop_
_entity.id
_entity.type
_entity.pdbx_description
1 polymer ?
#
loop_
_entity_poly.entity_id
_entity_poly.type
_entity_poly.pdbx_seq_one_letter_code
_entity_poly.pdbx_strand_id
1 'polypeptide(L)'
;MYSTDINAGLRNIHKDDLNILQDSWSIIHRNVQKIGVNIFTMIFEQCPEAKFLFPFTDTTRRDSDFIKFHSLRFMQAIESVINSAENLNEIDPLLTNLGHVHGKLKERLEFKPEYWTVFRECTLYHFRRTLEKSNIIIKTRRLFGAVDPTHTNVDYLITLWGMLLDYMIEKMTMSFRADVRTRELNKNNWFQNEEEQNTNFMEERRETMKMQRTEQ
;
A
#
# COMPACT_ATOMS: atom_id res chain seq x y z
N MET A 1 -12.17 15.80 5.09
CA MET A 1 -11.22 16.87 4.72
C MET A 1 -10.02 16.72 5.64
N TYR A 2 -9.07 15.86 5.29
CA TYR A 2 -7.85 15.61 6.07
C TYR A 2 -6.64 15.81 5.16
N SER A 3 -5.86 16.81 5.53
CA SER A 3 -4.43 17.01 5.29
C SER A 3 -3.91 17.16 3.86
N THR A 4 -3.84 18.41 3.41
CA THR A 4 -2.90 18.85 2.36
C THR A 4 -1.46 18.93 2.90
N ASP A 5 -1.25 18.89 4.23
CA ASP A 5 0.05 19.11 4.89
C ASP A 5 0.92 17.86 5.05
N ILE A 6 0.35 16.64 5.03
CA ILE A 6 1.15 15.40 5.08
C ILE A 6 2.04 15.26 3.83
N ASN A 7 1.58 15.75 2.67
CA ASN A 7 2.32 15.77 1.41
C ASN A 7 3.65 16.54 1.49
N ALA A 8 3.73 17.55 2.36
CA ALA A 8 4.93 18.37 2.49
C ALA A 8 6.05 17.64 3.25
N GLY A 9 5.72 16.62 4.06
CA GLY A 9 6.66 16.00 4.97
C GLY A 9 7.86 15.37 4.26
N LEU A 10 7.62 14.31 3.47
CA LEU A 10 8.71 13.65 2.75
C LEU A 10 9.26 14.53 1.60
N ARG A 11 8.41 15.32 0.94
CA ARG A 11 8.83 16.20 -0.18
C ARG A 11 9.81 17.29 0.25
N ASN A 12 9.73 17.74 1.50
CA ASN A 12 10.58 18.78 2.06
C ASN A 12 11.47 18.23 3.18
N ILE A 13 11.76 16.91 3.17
CA ILE A 13 12.63 16.30 4.17
C ILE A 13 14.03 16.94 4.09
N HIS A 14 14.58 17.31 5.25
CA HIS A 14 15.93 17.84 5.30
C HIS A 14 16.94 16.76 4.90
N LYS A 15 18.06 17.15 4.27
CA LYS A 15 19.07 16.20 3.79
C LYS A 15 19.64 15.33 4.93
N ASP A 16 19.86 15.92 6.10
CA ASP A 16 20.36 15.17 7.27
C ASP A 16 19.34 14.14 7.76
N ASP A 17 18.05 14.49 7.77
CA ASP A 17 16.96 13.58 8.15
C ASP A 17 16.88 12.41 7.15
N LEU A 18 17.07 12.71 5.87
CA LEU A 18 17.10 11.69 4.82
C LEU A 18 18.30 10.74 4.99
N ASN A 19 19.50 11.28 5.26
CA ASN A 19 20.69 10.46 5.52
C ASN A 19 20.46 9.52 6.71
N ILE A 20 19.90 10.05 7.80
CA ILE A 20 19.58 9.27 9.01
C ILE A 20 18.51 8.20 8.72
N LEU A 21 17.50 8.52 7.90
CA LEU A 21 16.48 7.57 7.46
C LEU A 21 17.11 6.42 6.66
N GLN A 22 17.98 6.74 5.70
CA GLN A 22 18.73 5.77 4.89
C GLN A 22 19.67 4.91 5.74
N ASP A 23 20.39 5.50 6.68
CA ASP A 23 21.25 4.77 7.63
C ASP A 23 20.42 3.80 8.48
N SER A 24 19.23 4.21 8.92
CA SER A 24 18.33 3.36 9.70
C SER A 24 17.78 2.18 8.88
N TRP A 25 17.61 2.34 7.57
CA TRP A 25 17.24 1.24 6.68
C TRP A 25 18.30 0.15 6.68
N SER A 26 19.59 0.49 6.73
CA SER A 26 20.68 -0.52 6.79
C SER A 26 20.56 -1.46 8.00
N ILE A 27 19.96 -0.99 9.10
CA ILE A 27 19.71 -1.78 10.31
C ILE A 27 18.53 -2.73 10.07
N ILE A 28 17.44 -2.22 9.50
CA ILE A 28 16.22 -2.99 9.17
C ILE A 28 16.52 -4.05 8.11
N HIS A 29 17.30 -3.68 7.07
CA HIS A 29 17.60 -4.51 5.92
C HIS A 29 18.29 -5.83 6.29
N ARG A 30 19.11 -5.85 7.37
CA ARG A 30 19.82 -7.05 7.86
C ARG A 30 18.91 -8.26 8.11
N ASN A 31 17.64 -8.03 8.46
CA ASN A 31 16.65 -9.08 8.71
C ASN A 31 15.35 -8.84 7.93
N VAL A 32 15.45 -8.22 6.74
CA VAL A 32 14.31 -7.69 5.98
C VAL A 32 13.19 -8.71 5.75
N GLN A 33 13.53 -9.94 5.35
CA GLN A 33 12.53 -11.00 5.12
C GLN A 33 11.78 -11.35 6.41
N LYS A 34 12.52 -11.56 7.50
CA LYS A 34 11.94 -11.91 8.80
C LYS A 34 11.05 -10.78 9.33
N ILE A 35 11.49 -9.53 9.17
CA ILE A 35 10.71 -8.35 9.54
C ILE A 35 9.43 -8.28 8.71
N GLY A 36 9.53 -8.42 7.38
CA GLY A 36 8.37 -8.44 6.48
C GLY A 36 7.36 -9.53 6.83
N VAL A 37 7.82 -10.76 7.08
CA VAL A 37 6.95 -11.87 7.51
C VAL A 37 6.23 -11.55 8.81
N ASN A 38 6.93 -10.97 9.80
CA ASN A 38 6.32 -10.59 11.06
C ASN A 38 5.27 -9.48 10.87
N ILE A 39 5.53 -8.50 10.00
CA ILE A 39 4.57 -7.45 9.64
C ILE A 39 3.29 -8.08 9.07
N PHE A 40 3.39 -8.97 8.09
CA PHE A 40 2.20 -9.64 7.52
C PHE A 40 1.49 -10.54 8.54
N THR A 41 2.25 -11.20 9.41
CA THR A 41 1.67 -11.99 10.52
C THR A 41 0.82 -11.09 11.41
N MET A 42 1.35 -9.93 11.83
CA MET A 42 0.62 -8.97 12.65
C MET A 42 -0.58 -8.37 11.90
N ILE A 43 -0.45 -8.03 10.61
CA ILE A 43 -1.57 -7.55 9.79
C ILE A 43 -2.71 -8.58 9.82
N PHE A 44 -2.41 -9.86 9.63
CA PHE A 44 -3.41 -10.92 9.64
C PHE A 44 -3.99 -11.25 11.02
N GLU A 45 -3.32 -10.87 12.10
CA GLU A 45 -3.84 -10.94 13.46
C GLU A 45 -4.77 -9.76 13.76
N GLN A 46 -4.39 -8.55 13.34
CA GLN A 46 -5.18 -7.32 13.54
C GLN A 46 -6.38 -7.23 12.59
N CYS A 47 -6.26 -7.81 11.40
CA CYS A 47 -7.24 -7.76 10.33
C CYS A 47 -7.34 -9.14 9.65
N PRO A 48 -7.99 -10.13 10.30
CA PRO A 48 -8.08 -11.49 9.78
C PRO A 48 -8.71 -11.58 8.38
N GLU A 49 -9.61 -10.67 8.04
CA GLU A 49 -10.24 -10.59 6.73
C GLU A 49 -9.26 -10.25 5.59
N ALA A 50 -8.12 -9.62 5.89
CA ALA A 50 -7.09 -9.38 4.88
C ALA A 50 -6.51 -10.67 4.30
N LYS A 51 -6.67 -11.82 4.98
CA LYS A 51 -6.29 -13.14 4.47
C LYS A 51 -7.07 -13.52 3.20
N PHE A 52 -8.29 -13.02 3.03
CA PHE A 52 -9.11 -13.31 1.85
C PHE A 52 -8.55 -12.72 0.55
N LEU A 53 -7.64 -11.74 0.66
CA LEU A 53 -6.91 -11.19 -0.48
C LEU A 53 -5.85 -12.16 -1.04
N PHE A 54 -5.58 -13.26 -0.33
CA PHE A 54 -4.58 -14.26 -0.67
C PHE A 54 -5.23 -15.64 -0.87
N PRO A 55 -6.23 -15.78 -1.75
CA PRO A 55 -6.82 -17.08 -2.04
C PRO A 55 -5.71 -17.99 -2.60
N PHE A 56 -5.71 -19.26 -2.21
CA PHE A 56 -4.65 -20.25 -2.54
C PHE A 56 -3.33 -20.13 -1.77
N THR A 57 -3.23 -19.20 -0.80
CA THR A 57 -2.09 -19.15 0.12
C THR A 57 -2.44 -19.80 1.45
N ASP A 58 -1.58 -20.69 1.94
CA ASP A 58 -1.63 -21.10 3.35
C ASP A 58 -1.14 -19.95 4.24
N THR A 59 -2.09 -19.11 4.66
CA THR A 59 -1.88 -18.00 5.57
C THR A 59 -1.87 -18.42 7.04
N THR A 60 -2.16 -19.70 7.34
CA THR A 60 -2.03 -20.25 8.70
C THR A 60 -0.57 -20.48 9.06
N ARG A 61 0.27 -20.73 8.06
CA ARG A 61 1.71 -20.84 8.17
C ARG A 61 2.38 -19.49 7.93
N ARG A 62 2.90 -18.90 9.01
CA ARG A 62 3.64 -17.63 8.96
C ARG A 62 4.81 -17.67 7.95
N ASP A 63 5.37 -18.83 7.70
CA ASP A 63 6.58 -19.03 6.91
C ASP A 63 6.32 -19.73 5.56
N SER A 64 5.08 -19.72 5.07
CA SER A 64 4.80 -20.21 3.73
C SER A 64 5.61 -19.41 2.70
N ASP A 65 6.06 -20.09 1.63
CA ASP A 65 6.93 -19.47 0.62
C ASP A 65 6.27 -18.28 -0.05
N PHE A 66 4.95 -18.33 -0.21
CA PHE A 66 4.18 -17.21 -0.71
C PHE A 66 4.21 -16.01 0.23
N ILE A 67 3.99 -16.18 1.55
CA ILE A 67 4.04 -15.06 2.51
C ILE A 67 5.45 -14.49 2.60
N LYS A 68 6.48 -15.33 2.57
CA LYS A 68 7.88 -14.88 2.47
C LYS A 68 8.13 -14.07 1.20
N PHE A 69 7.63 -14.52 0.06
CA PHE A 69 7.79 -13.83 -1.21
C PHE A 69 7.06 -12.48 -1.23
N HIS A 70 5.78 -12.47 -0.83
CA HIS A 70 4.97 -11.27 -0.83
C HIS A 70 5.48 -10.24 0.18
N SER A 71 5.89 -10.68 1.38
CA SER A 71 6.51 -9.80 2.37
C SER A 71 7.83 -9.18 1.89
N LEU A 72 8.65 -9.91 1.13
CA LEU A 72 9.84 -9.34 0.50
C LEU A 72 9.49 -8.30 -0.55
N ARG A 73 8.52 -8.58 -1.44
CA ARG A 73 8.06 -7.61 -2.45
C ARG A 73 7.54 -6.33 -1.81
N PHE A 74 6.84 -6.47 -0.70
CA PHE A 74 6.41 -5.35 0.11
C PHE A 74 7.60 -4.53 0.65
N MET A 75 8.58 -5.18 1.30
CA MET A 75 9.75 -4.47 1.83
C MET A 75 10.58 -3.80 0.72
N GLN A 76 10.66 -4.39 -0.46
CA GLN A 76 11.31 -3.81 -1.65
C GLN A 76 10.58 -2.55 -2.15
N ALA A 77 9.25 -2.49 -2.04
CA ALA A 77 8.51 -1.29 -2.40
C ALA A 77 8.86 -0.13 -1.46
N ILE A 78 8.94 -0.38 -0.14
CA ILE A 78 9.42 0.62 0.83
C ILE A 78 10.85 1.07 0.50
N GLU A 79 11.75 0.12 0.24
CA GLU A 79 13.14 0.41 -0.13
C GLU A 79 13.24 1.33 -1.36
N SER A 80 12.41 1.07 -2.38
CA SER A 80 12.38 1.87 -3.59
C SER A 80 11.98 3.33 -3.31
N VAL A 81 11.05 3.57 -2.37
CA VAL A 81 10.67 4.93 -1.96
C VAL A 81 11.83 5.65 -1.25
N ILE A 82 12.55 4.96 -0.37
CA ILE A 82 13.72 5.53 0.34
C ILE A 82 14.82 5.92 -0.65
N ASN A 83 15.10 5.02 -1.60
CA ASN A 83 16.16 5.22 -2.59
C ASN A 83 15.83 6.35 -3.57
N SER A 84 14.54 6.63 -3.80
CA SER A 84 14.07 7.74 -4.63
C SER A 84 13.68 8.99 -3.83
N ALA A 85 13.99 9.07 -2.53
CA ALA A 85 13.52 10.17 -1.69
C ALA A 85 14.09 11.54 -2.08
N GLU A 86 15.26 11.60 -2.74
CA GLU A 86 15.82 12.83 -3.32
C GLU A 86 15.08 13.28 -4.59
N ASN A 87 14.49 12.33 -5.33
CA ASN A 87 13.72 12.60 -6.56
C ASN A 87 12.46 11.73 -6.62
N LEU A 88 11.45 12.14 -5.85
CA LEU A 88 10.20 11.39 -5.71
C LEU A 88 9.39 11.21 -7.00
N ASN A 89 9.72 11.95 -8.07
CA ASN A 89 9.08 11.75 -9.37
C ASN A 89 9.48 10.40 -10.00
N GLU A 90 10.64 9.85 -9.65
CA GLU A 90 11.12 8.56 -10.17
C GLU A 90 10.30 7.37 -9.64
N ILE A 91 9.71 7.51 -8.45
CA ILE A 91 8.94 6.43 -7.80
C ILE A 91 7.44 6.47 -8.15
N ASP A 92 6.95 7.57 -8.73
CA ASP A 92 5.55 7.77 -9.06
C ASP A 92 4.96 6.65 -9.96
N PRO A 93 5.66 6.15 -11.01
CA PRO A 93 5.15 5.04 -11.82
C PRO A 93 4.92 3.75 -11.02
N LEU A 94 5.83 3.42 -10.09
CA LEU A 94 5.71 2.24 -9.24
C LEU A 94 4.49 2.37 -8.32
N LEU A 95 4.38 3.48 -7.59
CA LEU A 95 3.29 3.70 -6.64
C LEU A 95 1.93 3.80 -7.33
N THR A 96 1.91 4.38 -8.54
CA THR A 96 0.71 4.41 -9.39
C THR A 96 0.26 3.00 -9.73
N ASN A 97 1.18 2.17 -10.23
CA ASN A 97 0.87 0.78 -10.57
C ASN A 97 0.43 -0.04 -9.34
N LEU A 98 1.07 0.14 -8.19
CA LEU A 98 0.67 -0.53 -6.96
C LEU A 98 -0.75 -0.15 -6.54
N GLY A 99 -1.14 1.12 -6.63
CA GLY A 99 -2.53 1.52 -6.36
C GLY A 99 -3.53 0.91 -7.33
N HIS A 100 -3.21 0.83 -8.63
CA HIS A 100 -4.06 0.14 -9.63
C HIS A 100 -4.19 -1.36 -9.34
N VAL A 101 -3.13 -2.03 -8.91
CA VAL A 101 -3.18 -3.45 -8.50
C VAL A 101 -4.19 -3.63 -7.36
N HIS A 102 -4.17 -2.75 -6.37
CA HIS A 102 -5.13 -2.82 -5.26
C HIS A 102 -6.54 -2.38 -5.67
N GLY A 103 -6.68 -1.49 -6.67
CA GLY A 103 -7.97 -1.15 -7.28
C GLY A 103 -8.66 -2.37 -7.88
N LYS A 104 -7.90 -3.22 -8.59
CA LYS A 104 -8.38 -4.52 -9.08
C LYS A 104 -8.77 -5.47 -7.94
N LEU A 105 -8.07 -5.43 -6.81
CA LEU A 105 -8.42 -6.24 -5.63
C LEU A 105 -9.72 -5.74 -4.96
N LYS A 106 -10.05 -4.43 -5.04
CA LYS A 106 -11.34 -3.90 -4.55
C LYS A 106 -12.51 -4.54 -5.27
N GLU A 107 -12.40 -4.66 -6.59
CA GLU A 107 -13.43 -5.25 -7.45
C GLU A 107 -13.56 -6.77 -7.24
N ARG A 108 -12.43 -7.48 -7.12
CA ARG A 108 -12.41 -8.96 -7.10
C ARG A 108 -12.58 -9.57 -5.73
N LEU A 109 -12.01 -8.97 -4.69
CA LEU A 109 -11.85 -9.55 -3.36
C LEU A 109 -12.19 -8.54 -2.25
N GLU A 110 -12.93 -7.48 -2.59
CA GLU A 110 -13.39 -6.47 -1.65
C GLU A 110 -12.28 -5.83 -0.81
N PHE A 111 -11.11 -5.57 -1.41
CA PHE A 111 -10.03 -4.81 -0.77
C PHE A 111 -10.55 -3.53 -0.09
N LYS A 112 -10.19 -3.32 1.17
CA LYS A 112 -10.66 -2.19 1.98
C LYS A 112 -9.52 -1.17 2.15
N PRO A 113 -9.72 0.12 1.81
CA PRO A 113 -8.70 1.16 2.02
C PRO A 113 -8.21 1.27 3.47
N GLU A 114 -9.00 0.83 4.45
CA GLU A 114 -8.64 0.76 5.87
C GLU A 114 -7.44 -0.16 6.13
N TYR A 115 -7.17 -1.12 5.25
CA TYR A 115 -5.99 -1.98 5.33
C TYR A 115 -4.68 -1.19 5.24
N TRP A 116 -4.69 0.01 4.62
CA TRP A 116 -3.53 0.90 4.58
C TRP A 116 -3.10 1.39 5.97
N THR A 117 -4.07 1.66 6.85
CA THR A 117 -3.77 2.07 8.22
C THR A 117 -3.18 0.90 9.02
N VAL A 118 -3.77 -0.30 8.91
CA VAL A 118 -3.24 -1.50 9.58
C VAL A 118 -1.80 -1.79 9.12
N PHE A 119 -1.58 -1.70 7.82
CA PHE A 119 -0.26 -1.81 7.19
C PHE A 119 0.76 -0.83 7.80
N ARG A 120 0.38 0.44 7.91
CA ARG A 120 1.25 1.51 8.43
C ARG A 120 1.67 1.19 9.87
N GLU A 121 0.70 0.91 10.72
CA GLU A 121 0.93 0.68 12.15
C GLU A 121 1.77 -0.58 12.40
N CYS A 122 1.47 -1.68 11.70
CA CYS A 122 2.25 -2.92 11.83
C CYS A 122 3.70 -2.71 11.38
N THR A 123 3.92 -1.94 10.31
CA THR A 123 5.27 -1.63 9.81
C THR A 123 6.06 -0.80 10.81
N LEU A 124 5.49 0.30 11.31
CA LEU A 124 6.14 1.17 12.29
C LEU A 124 6.45 0.42 13.59
N TYR A 125 5.54 -0.44 14.05
CA TYR A 125 5.76 -1.30 15.21
C TYR A 125 7.02 -2.18 15.05
N HIS A 126 7.14 -2.88 13.92
CA HIS A 126 8.29 -3.77 13.70
C HIS A 126 9.60 -3.03 13.42
N PHE A 127 9.54 -1.84 12.80
CA PHE A 127 10.71 -1.00 12.60
C PHE A 127 11.22 -0.48 13.94
N ARG A 128 10.33 0.03 14.80
CA ARG A 128 10.66 0.48 16.15
C ARG A 128 11.39 -0.60 16.94
N ARG A 129 10.81 -1.80 17.01
CA ARG A 129 11.41 -2.93 17.74
C ARG A 129 12.78 -3.33 17.20
N THR A 130 13.00 -3.18 15.90
CA THR A 130 14.29 -3.49 15.27
C THR A 130 15.35 -2.44 15.62
N LEU A 131 14.98 -1.16 15.52
CA LEU A 131 15.85 -0.02 15.84
C LEU A 131 16.20 0.02 17.35
N GLU A 132 15.23 -0.24 18.24
CA GLU A 132 15.46 -0.34 19.68
C GLU A 132 16.45 -1.45 20.04
N LYS A 133 16.31 -2.64 19.43
CA LYS A 133 17.24 -3.75 19.64
C LYS A 133 18.65 -3.42 19.16
N SER A 134 18.78 -2.73 18.02
CA SER A 134 20.08 -2.26 17.54
C SER A 134 20.70 -1.23 18.49
N ASN A 135 19.90 -0.32 19.04
CA ASN A 135 20.36 0.66 20.03
C ASN A 135 20.85 -0.01 21.33
N ILE A 136 20.25 -1.13 21.76
CA ILE A 136 20.78 -1.94 22.88
C ILE A 136 22.15 -2.51 22.52
N ILE A 137 22.33 -3.07 21.32
CA ILE A 137 23.62 -3.61 20.86
C ILE A 137 24.69 -2.51 20.82
N ILE A 138 24.33 -1.30 20.35
CA ILE A 138 25.23 -0.14 20.32
C ILE A 138 25.58 0.32 21.74
N LYS A 139 24.60 0.41 22.66
CA LYS A 139 24.84 0.72 24.08
C LYS A 139 25.77 -0.31 24.75
N THR A 140 25.58 -1.60 24.48
CA THR A 140 26.46 -2.66 25.00
C THR A 140 27.87 -2.54 24.44
N ARG A 141 28.05 -2.20 23.16
CA ARG A 141 29.38 -1.95 22.55
C ARG A 141 30.05 -0.70 23.10
N ARG A 142 29.28 0.34 23.44
CA ARG A 142 29.75 1.56 24.12
C ARG A 142 30.30 1.28 25.52
N LEU A 143 29.68 0.38 26.28
CA LEU A 143 30.19 -0.07 27.59
C LEU A 143 31.58 -0.72 27.49
N PHE A 144 31.96 -1.22 26.32
CA PHE A 144 33.29 -1.80 26.05
C PHE A 144 34.23 -0.87 25.26
N GLY A 145 33.95 0.44 25.21
CA GLY A 145 34.91 1.45 24.74
C GLY A 145 34.99 1.66 23.22
N ALA A 146 34.00 1.19 22.43
CA ALA A 146 33.95 1.41 20.98
C ALA A 146 32.83 2.39 20.56
N VAL A 147 33.23 3.60 20.12
CA VAL A 147 32.50 4.63 19.31
C VAL A 147 31.57 5.65 20.00
N ASP A 148 31.61 6.89 19.43
CA ASP A 148 31.08 8.24 19.79
C ASP A 148 29.57 8.46 19.47
N PRO A 149 28.88 9.60 19.75
CA PRO A 149 27.64 9.64 20.52
C PRO A 149 26.49 10.23 19.70
N THR A 150 26.07 9.62 18.60
CA THR A 150 24.83 9.99 17.92
C THR A 150 23.75 8.98 18.30
N HIS A 151 23.12 9.18 19.45
CA HIS A 151 21.86 8.49 19.73
C HIS A 151 20.78 9.14 18.86
N THR A 152 20.60 8.61 17.65
CA THR A 152 19.40 8.92 16.90
C THR A 152 18.22 8.41 17.71
N ASN A 153 17.38 9.33 18.17
CA ASN A 153 16.19 9.01 18.94
C ASN A 153 15.30 8.09 18.10
N VAL A 154 14.98 6.89 18.61
CA VAL A 154 14.10 5.95 17.91
C VAL A 154 12.77 6.61 17.59
N ASP A 155 12.24 7.44 18.49
CA ASP A 155 10.98 8.15 18.25
C ASP A 155 11.08 9.05 17.03
N TYR A 156 12.21 9.75 16.89
CA TYR A 156 12.46 10.59 15.74
C TYR A 156 12.60 9.78 14.44
N LEU A 157 13.35 8.66 14.48
CA LEU A 157 13.43 7.74 13.34
C LEU A 157 12.04 7.23 12.93
N ILE A 158 11.21 6.89 13.90
CA ILE A 158 9.86 6.39 13.66
C ILE A 158 8.94 7.48 13.09
N THR A 159 9.14 8.74 13.47
CA THR A 159 8.49 9.87 12.80
C THR A 159 8.89 9.96 11.32
N LEU A 160 10.19 9.86 11.00
CA LEU A 160 10.67 9.89 9.61
C LEU A 160 10.13 8.70 8.78
N TRP A 161 10.14 7.49 9.36
CA TRP A 161 9.52 6.32 8.74
C TRP A 161 8.02 6.49 8.54
N GLY A 162 7.33 7.13 9.48
CA GLY A 162 5.92 7.48 9.37
C GLY A 162 5.66 8.37 8.16
N MET A 163 6.43 9.45 8.01
CA MET A 163 6.34 10.36 6.85
C MET A 163 6.54 9.63 5.52
N LEU A 164 7.49 8.69 5.46
CA LEU A 164 7.73 7.90 4.25
C LEU A 164 6.58 6.97 3.92
N LEU A 165 6.05 6.25 4.91
CA LEU A 165 4.90 5.35 4.71
C LEU A 165 3.64 6.13 4.35
N ASP A 166 3.42 7.29 4.96
CA ASP A 166 2.29 8.18 4.67
C ASP A 166 2.35 8.66 3.21
N TYR A 167 3.52 9.08 2.73
CA TYR A 167 3.73 9.42 1.32
C TYR A 167 3.38 8.25 0.39
N MET A 168 3.89 7.05 0.68
CA MET A 168 3.65 5.85 -0.12
C MET A 168 2.15 5.51 -0.18
N ILE A 169 1.49 5.49 0.98
CA ILE A 169 0.06 5.18 1.12
C ILE A 169 -0.77 6.22 0.38
N GLU A 170 -0.45 7.50 0.50
CA GLU A 170 -1.18 8.57 -0.18
C GLU A 170 -1.12 8.39 -1.70
N LYS A 171 0.09 8.23 -2.25
CA LYS A 171 0.29 8.04 -3.70
C LYS A 171 -0.46 6.82 -4.23
N MET A 172 -0.39 5.70 -3.51
CA MET A 172 -1.13 4.49 -3.85
C MET A 172 -2.65 4.69 -3.72
N THR A 173 -3.11 5.44 -2.72
CA THR A 173 -4.53 5.73 -2.50
C THR A 173 -5.10 6.61 -3.61
N MET A 174 -4.33 7.57 -4.12
CA MET A 174 -4.73 8.42 -5.23
C MET A 174 -4.99 7.59 -6.50
N SER A 175 -4.02 6.76 -6.92
CA SER A 175 -4.15 5.92 -8.11
C SER A 175 -5.19 4.80 -7.91
N PHE A 176 -5.29 4.23 -6.71
CA PHE A 176 -6.37 3.30 -6.34
C PHE A 176 -7.75 3.91 -6.57
N ARG A 177 -8.01 5.11 -6.03
CA ARG A 177 -9.31 5.79 -6.17
C ARG A 177 -9.62 6.14 -7.63
N ALA A 178 -8.61 6.53 -8.40
CA ALA A 178 -8.76 6.83 -9.81
C ALA A 178 -9.13 5.57 -10.62
N ASP A 179 -8.46 4.45 -10.39
CA ASP A 179 -8.75 3.17 -11.06
C ASP A 179 -10.15 2.66 -10.68
N VAL A 180 -10.53 2.69 -9.40
CA VAL A 180 -11.87 2.30 -8.94
C VAL A 180 -12.96 3.15 -9.62
N ARG A 181 -12.82 4.48 -9.61
CA ARG A 181 -13.79 5.39 -10.25
C ARG A 181 -13.90 5.10 -11.75
N THR A 182 -12.78 4.88 -12.42
CA THR A 182 -12.75 4.60 -13.86
C THR A 182 -13.50 3.30 -14.18
N ARG A 183 -13.31 2.25 -13.37
CA ARG A 183 -14.03 0.98 -13.51
C ARG A 183 -15.53 1.13 -13.28
N GLU A 184 -15.93 1.86 -12.24
CA GLU A 184 -17.34 2.13 -11.92
C GLU A 184 -18.03 2.89 -13.06
N LEU A 185 -17.39 3.92 -13.61
CA LEU A 185 -17.91 4.67 -14.76
C LEU A 185 -18.07 3.77 -15.99
N ASN A 186 -17.05 2.96 -16.30
CA ASN A 186 -17.11 2.05 -17.44
C ASN A 186 -18.24 1.02 -17.30
N LYS A 187 -18.46 0.50 -16.08
CA LYS A 187 -19.53 -0.45 -15.78
C LYS A 187 -20.91 0.20 -15.93
N ASN A 188 -21.08 1.44 -15.44
CA ASN A 188 -22.35 2.18 -15.55
C ASN A 188 -22.67 2.51 -17.01
N ASN A 189 -21.69 2.97 -17.79
CA ASN A 189 -21.86 3.24 -19.21
C ASN A 189 -22.27 1.98 -19.97
N TRP A 190 -21.71 0.82 -19.61
CA TRP A 190 -22.07 -0.46 -20.23
C TRP A 190 -23.53 -0.82 -19.95
N PHE A 191 -23.99 -0.72 -18.70
CA PHE A 191 -25.39 -0.98 -18.37
C PHE A 191 -26.36 0.00 -19.05
N GLN A 192 -26.02 1.28 -19.11
CA GLN A 192 -26.83 2.28 -19.82
C GLN A 192 -26.97 1.92 -21.31
N ASN A 193 -25.87 1.55 -21.96
CA ASN A 193 -25.90 1.13 -23.36
C ASN A 193 -26.74 -0.15 -23.57
N GLU A 194 -26.69 -1.11 -22.65
CA GLU A 194 -27.54 -2.32 -22.72
C GLU A 194 -29.03 -2.00 -22.53
N GLU A 195 -29.37 -1.13 -21.57
CA GLU A 195 -30.74 -0.70 -21.33
C GLU A 195 -31.32 0.06 -22.53
N GLU A 196 -30.54 0.96 -23.13
CA GLU A 196 -30.91 1.68 -24.35
C GLU A 196 -31.14 0.72 -25.53
N GLN A 197 -30.23 -0.23 -25.75
CA GLN A 197 -30.38 -1.24 -26.82
C GLN A 197 -31.63 -2.09 -26.62
N ASN A 198 -31.90 -2.54 -25.40
CA ASN A 198 -33.07 -3.36 -25.10
C ASN A 198 -34.37 -2.57 -25.24
N THR A 199 -34.37 -1.29 -24.87
CA THR A 199 -35.53 -0.40 -25.02
C THR A 199 -35.84 -0.15 -26.50
N ASN A 200 -34.83 0.18 -27.30
CA ASN A 200 -34.97 0.39 -28.74
C ASN A 200 -35.51 -0.87 -29.44
N PHE A 201 -34.99 -2.05 -29.10
CA PHE A 201 -35.47 -3.32 -29.64
C PHE A 201 -36.95 -3.58 -29.31
N MET A 202 -37.37 -3.28 -28.08
CA MET A 202 -38.77 -3.44 -27.66
C MET A 202 -39.71 -2.47 -28.37
N GLU A 203 -39.25 -1.25 -28.65
CA GLU A 203 -40.01 -0.23 -29.37
C GLU A 203 -40.18 -0.60 -30.85
N GLU A 204 -39.12 -1.03 -31.52
CA GLU A 204 -39.19 -1.55 -32.90
C GLU A 204 -40.15 -2.74 -33.03
N ARG A 205 -40.13 -3.67 -32.05
CA ARG A 205 -41.09 -4.78 -32.01
C ARG A 205 -42.53 -4.33 -31.83
N ARG A 206 -42.79 -3.27 -31.07
CA ARG A 206 -44.14 -2.73 -30.88
C ARG A 206 -44.64 -2.05 -32.16
N GLU A 207 -43.81 -1.27 -32.83
CA GLU A 207 -44.18 -0.59 -34.07
C GLU A 207 -44.45 -1.57 -35.20
N THR A 208 -43.61 -2.60 -35.36
CA THR A 208 -43.86 -3.69 -36.34
C THR A 208 -45.17 -4.43 -36.08
N MET A 209 -45.49 -4.74 -34.81
CA MET A 209 -46.78 -5.36 -34.45
C MET A 209 -47.98 -4.45 -34.69
N LYS A 210 -47.83 -3.12 -34.54
CA LYS A 210 -48.90 -2.15 -34.86
C LYS A 210 -49.15 -2.11 -36.37
N MET A 211 -48.10 -2.01 -37.19
CA MET A 211 -48.20 -1.96 -38.65
C MET A 211 -48.92 -3.19 -39.22
N GLN A 212 -48.58 -4.39 -38.73
CA GLN A 212 -49.22 -5.64 -39.16
C GLN A 212 -50.72 -5.73 -38.81
N ARG A 213 -51.20 -4.99 -37.80
CA ARG A 213 -52.62 -4.95 -37.42
C ARG A 213 -53.43 -3.92 -38.21
N THR A 214 -52.78 -2.89 -38.76
CA THR A 214 -53.44 -1.87 -39.59
C THR A 214 -53.60 -2.29 -41.06
N GLU A 215 -52.96 -3.38 -41.48
CA GLU A 215 -53.04 -3.92 -42.85
C GLU A 215 -54.05 -5.09 -43.00
N GLN A 216 -54.82 -5.41 -41.95
CA GLN A 216 -55.92 -6.38 -41.94
C GLN A 216 -57.28 -5.69 -41.84
#